data_AF-A0A847EAK3-F1
#
_entry.id   AF-A0A847EAK3-F1
#
_cell.length_a   1.000
_cell.length_b   1.000
_cell.length_c   1.000
_cell.angle_alpha   90.00
_cell.angle_beta   90.00
_cell.angle_gamma   90.00
#
_symmetry.space_group_name_H-M   'P 1'
#
loop_
_entity.id
_entity.type
_entity.pdbx_description
1 polymer ?
#
loop_
_entity_poly.entity_id
_entity_poly.type
_entity_poly.pdbx_seq_one_letter_code
_entity_poly.pdbx_strand_id
1 'polypeptide(L)'
;MIWDSIREIDLDEFPGVTFRAYSDRIEAVTDKEVVPLYTGMPIWSVYFCDLNGDGKPELCSTLSIGSGIVENCFIIYDYALGASYVMSDRMEYDYTLSMKNGKLMVEKRGYMQDELLDSGELVFQDNTYQIMWDCENEAEKG
;
A
#
# COMPACT_ATOMS: atom_id res chain seq x y z
N MET A 1 -7.11 -4.58 -9.74
CA MET A 1 -6.31 -4.12 -10.87
C MET A 1 -7.02 -2.96 -11.59
N ILE A 2 -6.31 -1.85 -11.77
CA ILE A 2 -6.76 -0.60 -12.41
C ILE A 2 -6.07 -0.55 -13.78
N TRP A 3 -6.65 -1.12 -14.83
CA TRP A 3 -5.96 -1.20 -16.13
C TRP A 3 -6.43 -0.17 -17.16
N ASP A 4 -7.71 0.25 -17.12
CA ASP A 4 -8.27 1.11 -18.19
C ASP A 4 -9.26 2.18 -17.70
N SER A 5 -9.36 2.41 -16.38
CA SER A 5 -10.29 3.39 -15.84
C SER A 5 -9.73 4.14 -14.64
N ILE A 6 -10.05 5.43 -14.56
CA ILE A 6 -9.85 6.25 -13.37
C ILE A 6 -10.84 5.73 -12.32
N ARG A 7 -10.35 5.37 -11.14
CA ARG A 7 -11.22 5.13 -9.99
C ARG A 7 -11.26 6.39 -9.14
N GLU A 8 -12.45 6.92 -8.94
CA GLU A 8 -12.70 8.05 -8.05
C GLU A 8 -13.22 7.52 -6.71
N ILE A 9 -12.65 7.99 -5.61
CA ILE A 9 -13.06 7.67 -4.25
C ILE A 9 -13.25 8.97 -3.48
N ASP A 10 -14.46 9.16 -2.95
CA ASP A 10 -14.78 10.20 -1.98
C ASP A 10 -14.89 9.55 -0.59
N LEU A 11 -14.33 10.20 0.42
CA LEU A 11 -14.34 9.74 1.80
C LEU A 11 -14.88 10.83 2.71
N ASP A 12 -15.75 10.46 3.66
CA ASP A 12 -16.33 11.39 4.62
C ASP A 12 -15.24 12.01 5.53
N GLU A 13 -14.14 11.29 5.75
CA GLU A 13 -12.97 11.70 6.52
C GLU A 13 -12.16 12.83 5.86
N PHE A 14 -12.33 13.00 4.54
CA PHE A 14 -11.69 14.02 3.71
C PHE A 14 -12.73 14.79 2.87
N PRO A 15 -13.60 15.60 3.50
CA PRO A 15 -14.66 16.30 2.80
C PRO A 15 -14.10 17.28 1.77
N GLY A 16 -14.62 17.22 0.54
CA GLY A 16 -14.19 18.07 -0.56
C GLY A 16 -12.92 17.59 -1.28
N VAL A 17 -12.45 16.37 -0.97
CA VAL A 17 -11.34 15.72 -1.66
C VAL A 17 -11.86 14.48 -2.37
N THR A 18 -11.62 14.40 -3.69
CA THR A 18 -11.83 13.18 -4.47
C THR A 18 -10.47 12.59 -4.81
N PHE A 19 -10.20 11.37 -4.37
CA PHE A 19 -8.99 10.65 -4.75
C PHE A 19 -9.18 9.98 -6.09
N ARG A 20 -8.26 10.22 -7.03
CA ARG A 20 -8.23 9.59 -8.36
C ARG A 20 -7.09 8.59 -8.43
N ALA A 21 -7.44 7.34 -8.69
CA ALA A 21 -6.47 6.28 -8.94
C ALA A 21 -6.42 5.92 -10.42
N TYR A 22 -5.23 6.11 -10.98
CA TYR A 22 -4.83 5.69 -12.32
C TYR A 22 -3.97 4.43 -12.21
N SER A 23 -3.68 3.81 -13.35
CA SER A 23 -2.71 2.70 -13.40
C SER A 23 -1.29 3.14 -13.04
N ASP A 24 -0.97 4.44 -13.16
CA ASP A 24 0.39 4.96 -12.99
C ASP A 24 0.54 6.01 -11.86
N ARG A 25 -0.56 6.50 -11.28
CA ARG A 25 -0.52 7.53 -10.23
C ARG A 25 -1.78 7.61 -9.39
N ILE A 26 -1.63 8.28 -8.25
CA ILE A 26 -2.71 8.71 -7.37
C ILE A 26 -2.70 10.23 -7.27
N GLU A 27 -3.88 10.84 -7.37
CA GLU A 27 -4.08 12.29 -7.24
C GLU A 27 -5.18 12.59 -6.23
N ALA A 28 -5.06 13.72 -5.52
CA ALA A 28 -6.13 14.33 -4.74
C ALA A 28 -6.71 15.52 -5.51
N VAL A 29 -8.01 15.52 -5.74
CA VAL A 29 -8.73 16.58 -6.46
C VAL A 29 -9.56 17.36 -5.47
N THR A 30 -9.39 18.68 -5.49
CA THR A 30 -10.18 19.63 -4.70
C THR A 30 -10.89 20.62 -5.62
N ASP A 31 -11.67 21.54 -5.04
CA ASP A 31 -12.26 22.67 -5.77
C ASP A 31 -11.21 23.66 -6.33
N LYS A 32 -10.00 23.66 -5.75
CA LYS A 32 -8.92 24.58 -6.10
C LYS A 32 -7.93 23.99 -7.09
N GLU A 33 -7.54 22.74 -6.89
CA GLU A 33 -6.43 22.14 -7.60
C GLU A 33 -6.48 20.61 -7.63
N VAL A 34 -5.64 20.04 -8.49
CA VAL A 34 -5.33 18.61 -8.56
C VAL A 34 -3.89 18.42 -8.10
N VAL A 35 -3.69 17.67 -7.03
CA VAL A 35 -2.38 17.41 -6.41
C VAL A 35 -1.97 15.96 -6.67
N PRO A 36 -0.90 15.71 -7.43
CA PRO A 36 -0.30 14.37 -7.53
C PRO A 36 0.26 13.94 -6.18
N LEU A 37 -0.11 12.75 -5.70
CA LEU A 37 0.35 12.22 -4.42
C LEU A 37 1.56 11.30 -4.58
N TYR A 38 1.46 10.29 -5.45
CA TYR A 38 2.56 9.38 -5.78
C TYR A 38 2.30 8.64 -7.09
N THR A 39 3.35 8.02 -7.63
CA THR A 39 3.34 7.29 -8.90
C THR A 39 3.79 5.84 -8.73
N GLY A 40 3.44 5.00 -9.69
CA GLY A 40 3.88 3.62 -9.83
C GLY A 40 3.78 3.17 -11.29
N MET A 41 4.40 2.05 -11.66
CA MET A 41 4.34 1.55 -13.03
C MET A 41 4.26 0.01 -13.07
N PRO A 42 3.08 -0.61 -12.80
CA PRO A 42 1.80 0.03 -12.47
C PRO A 42 1.53 0.08 -10.95
N ILE A 43 0.44 0.74 -10.58
CA ILE A 43 -0.21 0.63 -9.27
C ILE A 43 -1.21 -0.54 -9.34
N TRP A 44 -0.96 -1.58 -8.54
CA TRP A 44 -1.71 -2.84 -8.58
C TRP A 44 -2.98 -2.81 -7.74
N SER A 45 -2.89 -2.20 -6.56
CA SER A 45 -3.96 -2.07 -5.56
C SER A 45 -3.81 -0.77 -4.79
N VAL A 46 -4.93 -0.26 -4.27
CA VAL A 46 -5.02 0.89 -3.38
C VAL A 46 -6.04 0.53 -2.30
N TYR A 47 -5.66 0.66 -1.03
CA TYR A 47 -6.51 0.47 0.14
C TYR A 47 -6.52 1.76 0.95
N PHE A 48 -7.65 2.07 1.56
CA PHE A 48 -7.80 3.18 2.51
C PHE A 48 -7.96 2.55 3.89
N CYS A 49 -7.02 2.80 4.79
CA CYS A 49 -6.99 2.19 6.11
C CYS A 49 -6.53 3.23 7.13
N ASP A 50 -7.28 3.42 8.21
CA ASP A 50 -6.83 4.22 9.37
C ASP A 50 -5.89 3.36 10.22
N LEU A 51 -4.61 3.32 9.83
CA LEU A 51 -3.58 2.53 10.48
C LEU A 51 -3.08 3.21 11.76
N ASN A 52 -2.99 4.54 11.75
CA ASN A 52 -2.48 5.32 12.87
C ASN A 52 -3.53 5.62 13.96
N GLY A 53 -4.82 5.45 13.66
CA GLY A 53 -5.94 5.61 14.58
C GLY A 53 -6.43 7.05 14.76
N ASP A 54 -6.09 7.98 13.86
CA ASP A 54 -6.50 9.39 13.90
C ASP A 54 -7.87 9.65 13.25
N GLY A 55 -8.50 8.62 12.70
CA GLY A 55 -9.77 8.72 11.99
C GLY A 55 -9.63 9.23 10.55
N LYS A 56 -8.43 9.25 9.98
CA LYS A 56 -8.14 9.66 8.61
C LYS A 56 -7.35 8.55 7.91
N PRO A 57 -7.96 7.79 6.99
CA PRO A 57 -7.31 6.64 6.42
C PRO A 57 -6.09 7.02 5.57
N GLU A 58 -5.00 6.29 5.75
CA GLU A 58 -3.86 6.31 4.84
C GLU A 58 -4.17 5.58 3.54
N LEU A 59 -3.55 6.05 2.45
CA LEU A 59 -3.58 5.42 1.14
C LEU A 59 -2.44 4.41 1.04
N CYS A 60 -2.77 3.12 1.12
CA CYS A 60 -1.83 2.02 1.06
C CYS A 60 -1.89 1.32 -0.29
N SER A 61 -0.81 1.38 -1.07
CA SER A 61 -0.80 0.85 -2.44
C SER A 61 0.32 -0.15 -2.67
N THR A 62 0.02 -1.25 -3.36
CA THR A 62 1.04 -2.08 -4.00
C THR A 62 1.35 -1.49 -5.36
N LEU A 63 2.62 -1.28 -5.67
CA LEU A 63 3.03 -0.71 -6.95
C LEU A 63 4.39 -1.25 -7.38
N SER A 64 4.61 -1.26 -8.69
CA SER A 64 5.93 -1.56 -9.25
C SER A 64 6.77 -0.31 -9.41
N ILE A 65 8.07 -0.42 -9.12
CA ILE A 65 9.07 0.63 -9.38
C ILE A 65 10.19 0.05 -10.25
N GLY A 66 10.72 0.89 -11.15
CA GLY A 66 11.90 0.60 -11.95
C GLY A 66 11.60 0.49 -13.44
N SER A 67 12.59 0.84 -14.26
CA SER A 67 12.51 0.83 -15.73
C SER A 67 13.35 -0.28 -16.38
N GLY A 68 13.88 -1.21 -15.57
CA GLY A 68 14.65 -2.36 -16.05
C GLY A 68 14.64 -3.51 -15.05
N ILE A 69 15.03 -3.22 -13.80
CA ILE A 69 14.80 -4.11 -12.65
C ILE A 69 13.49 -3.65 -12.03
N VAL A 70 12.42 -4.38 -12.31
CA VAL A 70 11.09 -4.11 -11.80
C VAL A 70 10.87 -4.98 -10.57
N GLU A 71 10.49 -4.35 -9.47
CA GLU A 71 10.06 -5.03 -8.25
C GLU A 71 8.68 -4.52 -7.85
N ASN A 72 7.96 -5.30 -7.04
CA ASN A 72 6.77 -4.86 -6.35
C ASN A 72 7.11 -4.40 -4.94
N CYS A 73 6.72 -3.18 -4.63
CA CYS A 73 6.84 -2.58 -3.30
C CYS A 73 5.44 -2.17 -2.81
N PHE A 74 5.36 -1.69 -1.57
CA PHE A 74 4.18 -0.94 -1.15
C PHE A 74 4.55 0.44 -0.61
N ILE A 75 3.62 1.37 -0.78
CA ILE A 75 3.66 2.71 -0.21
C ILE A 75 2.47 2.89 0.75
N ILE A 76 2.72 3.57 1.86
CA ILE A 76 1.70 4.14 2.74
C ILE A 76 1.83 5.65 2.59
N TYR A 77 0.77 6.31 2.13
CA TYR A 77 0.72 7.76 2.01
C TYR A 77 -0.33 8.30 2.97
N ASP A 78 0.14 9.04 3.96
CA ASP A 78 -0.70 9.73 4.93
C ASP A 78 -1.03 11.12 4.36
N TYR A 79 -2.25 11.27 3.85
CA TYR A 79 -2.72 12.53 3.27
C TYR A 79 -2.96 13.61 4.35
N ALA A 80 -3.29 13.22 5.58
CA ALA A 80 -3.53 14.16 6.67
C ALA A 80 -2.23 14.81 7.16
N LEU A 81 -1.15 14.03 7.24
CA LEU A 81 0.18 14.51 7.63
C LEU A 81 1.05 14.94 6.44
N GLY A 82 0.66 14.61 5.21
CA GLY A 82 1.46 14.88 4.01
C GLY A 82 2.77 14.10 3.98
N ALA A 83 2.78 12.88 4.52
CA ALA A 83 3.96 12.04 4.68
C ALA A 83 3.80 10.71 3.94
N SER A 84 4.92 10.09 3.56
CA SER A 84 4.90 8.78 2.93
C SER A 84 5.98 7.84 3.46
N TYR A 85 5.67 6.57 3.42
CA TYR A 85 6.54 5.46 3.79
C TYR A 85 6.53 4.43 2.66
N VAL A 86 7.70 3.95 2.24
CA VAL A 86 7.84 2.95 1.18
C VAL A 86 8.61 1.76 1.73
N MET A 87 8.07 0.56 1.54
CA MET A 87 8.75 -0.70 1.83
C MET A 87 9.27 -1.32 0.53
N SER A 88 10.58 -1.39 0.39
CA SER A 88 11.27 -1.97 -0.77
C SER A 88 12.59 -2.58 -0.29
N ASP A 89 12.88 -3.80 -0.75
CA ASP A 89 14.13 -4.52 -0.50
C ASP A 89 14.87 -4.83 -1.81
N ARG A 90 14.75 -3.95 -2.83
CA ARG A 90 15.41 -4.02 -4.16
C ARG A 90 16.12 -5.31 -4.49
N MET A 91 15.51 -6.10 -5.37
CA MET A 91 16.03 -7.36 -5.92
C MET A 91 16.08 -8.54 -4.94
N GLU A 92 15.68 -8.35 -3.69
CA GLU A 92 15.58 -9.46 -2.72
C GLU A 92 14.13 -9.97 -2.62
N TYR A 93 13.18 -9.07 -2.43
CA TYR A 93 11.78 -9.42 -2.18
C TYR A 93 10.80 -8.54 -2.93
N ASP A 94 9.68 -9.16 -3.30
CA ASP A 94 8.48 -8.47 -3.77
C ASP A 94 7.44 -8.42 -2.64
N TYR A 95 6.79 -7.27 -2.49
CA TYR A 95 5.74 -7.07 -1.48
C TYR A 95 4.39 -6.78 -2.14
N THR A 96 3.34 -7.40 -1.62
CA THR A 96 1.96 -7.14 -2.07
C THR A 96 1.01 -6.96 -0.90
N LEU A 97 0.06 -6.04 -1.04
CA LEU A 97 -0.99 -5.77 -0.07
C LEU A 97 -2.28 -6.51 -0.42
N SER A 98 -2.97 -7.01 0.61
CA SER A 98 -4.31 -7.59 0.51
C SER A 98 -5.15 -7.26 1.74
N MET A 99 -6.47 -7.22 1.58
CA MET A 99 -7.39 -7.04 2.70
C MET A 99 -7.91 -8.42 3.16
N LYS A 100 -7.70 -8.79 4.43
CA LYS A 100 -8.20 -10.04 5.01
C LYS A 100 -8.87 -9.75 6.37
N ASN A 101 -10.15 -10.09 6.51
CA ASN A 101 -10.91 -9.91 7.76
C ASN A 101 -10.85 -8.48 8.35
N GLY A 102 -10.86 -7.46 7.48
CA GLY A 102 -10.77 -6.05 7.89
C GLY A 102 -9.36 -5.57 8.26
N LYS A 103 -8.34 -6.42 8.09
CA LYS A 103 -6.93 -6.11 8.31
C LYS A 103 -6.18 -5.98 6.99
N LEU A 104 -5.29 -5.00 6.91
CA LEU A 104 -4.39 -4.85 5.78
C LEU A 104 -3.19 -5.77 5.98
N MET A 105 -3.06 -6.78 5.11
CA MET A 105 -2.03 -7.79 5.16
C MET A 105 -0.95 -7.52 4.11
N VAL A 106 0.29 -7.77 4.47
CA VAL A 106 1.46 -7.79 3.59
C VAL A 106 1.80 -9.24 3.30
N GLU A 107 2.03 -9.55 2.02
CA GLU A 107 2.65 -10.79 1.58
C GLU A 107 4.06 -10.46 1.08
N LYS A 108 5.06 -11.16 1.60
CA LYS A 108 6.45 -11.11 1.18
C LYS A 108 6.73 -12.28 0.26
N ARG A 109 7.22 -11.98 -0.94
CA ARG A 109 7.50 -12.97 -1.99
C ARG A 109 8.95 -12.90 -2.41
N GLY A 110 9.50 -14.01 -2.90
CA GLY A 110 10.84 -13.99 -3.50
C GLY A 110 10.87 -13.04 -4.70
N TYR A 111 11.95 -12.28 -4.89
CA TYR A 111 12.04 -11.35 -6.01
C TYR A 111 11.79 -12.04 -7.36
N MET A 112 10.81 -11.52 -8.12
CA MET A 112 10.35 -12.05 -9.41
C MET A 112 9.92 -13.52 -9.36
N GLN A 113 9.62 -14.00 -8.16
CA GLN A 113 9.14 -15.34 -7.88
C GLN A 113 7.75 -15.20 -7.28
N ASP A 114 6.80 -16.02 -7.75
CA ASP A 114 5.47 -16.04 -7.16
C ASP A 114 5.41 -16.88 -5.86
N GLU A 115 6.57 -17.17 -5.28
CA GLU A 115 6.71 -17.91 -4.03
C GLU A 115 6.43 -16.98 -2.85
N LEU A 116 5.38 -17.31 -2.09
CA LEU A 116 5.10 -16.68 -0.80
C LEU A 116 6.11 -17.16 0.24
N LEU A 117 6.87 -16.23 0.81
CA LEU A 117 7.87 -16.50 1.84
C LEU A 117 7.34 -16.22 3.24
N ASP A 118 6.53 -15.17 3.38
CA ASP A 118 5.97 -14.76 4.67
C ASP A 118 4.69 -13.91 4.46
N SER A 119 3.84 -13.83 5.47
CA SER A 119 2.71 -12.91 5.51
C SER A 119 2.54 -12.28 6.88
N GLY A 120 2.05 -11.05 6.94
CA GLY A 120 1.87 -10.35 8.21
C GLY A 120 0.89 -9.20 8.13
N GLU A 121 0.43 -8.74 9.28
CA GLU A 121 -0.45 -7.57 9.39
C GLU A 121 0.37 -6.28 9.32
N LEU A 122 -0.04 -5.33 8.49
CA LEU A 122 0.52 -3.98 8.50
C LEU A 122 -0.12 -3.19 9.66
N VAL A 123 0.71 -2.72 10.58
CA VAL A 123 0.28 -1.99 11.77
C VAL A 123 1.07 -0.70 11.96
N PHE A 124 0.49 0.24 12.71
CA PHE A 124 1.22 1.38 13.26
C PHE A 124 1.46 1.16 14.76
N GLN A 125 2.72 1.00 15.15
CA GLN A 125 3.13 0.78 16.55
C GLN A 125 4.41 1.55 16.83
N ASP A 126 4.57 2.06 18.06
CA ASP A 126 5.73 2.84 18.48
C ASP A 126 6.04 4.02 17.53
N ASN A 127 4.97 4.64 17.01
CA ASN A 127 5.03 5.80 16.11
C ASN A 127 5.72 5.49 14.75
N THR A 128 5.67 4.23 14.30
CA THR A 128 6.15 3.79 12.98
C THR A 128 5.25 2.70 12.39
N TYR A 129 5.20 2.64 11.06
CA TYR A 129 4.60 1.51 10.34
C TYR A 129 5.51 0.28 10.44
N GLN A 130 4.91 -0.88 10.73
CA GLN A 130 5.60 -2.16 10.92
C GLN A 130 4.77 -3.30 10.34
N ILE A 131 5.44 -4.41 10.00
CA ILE A 131 4.77 -5.65 9.62
C ILE A 131 4.87 -6.61 10.79
N MET A 132 3.74 -7.01 11.35
CA MET A 132 3.67 -8.12 12.29
C MET A 132 3.54 -9.42 11.50
N TRP A 133 4.68 -10.06 11.23
CA TRP A 133 4.71 -11.36 10.56
C TRP A 133 3.94 -12.42 11.34
N ASP A 134 3.17 -13.22 10.63
CA ASP A 134 2.53 -14.41 11.16
C ASP A 134 3.65 -15.39 11.52
N CYS A 135 4.00 -15.52 12.81
CA CYS A 135 4.98 -16.52 13.21
C CYS A 135 4.53 -17.90 12.69
N GLU A 136 5.36 -18.56 11.86
CA GLU A 136 5.23 -20.00 11.68
C GLU A 136 5.33 -20.63 13.07
N ASN A 137 4.27 -21.31 13.50
CA ASN A 137 4.38 -22.22 14.63
C ASN A 137 5.39 -23.30 14.22
N GLU A 138 6.65 -23.20 14.65
CA GLU A 138 7.56 -24.35 14.74
C GLU A 138 7.09 -25.30 15.85
N ALA A 139 5.85 -25.77 15.76
CA ALA A 139 5.26 -26.78 16.60
C ALA A 139 4.66 -27.85 15.68
N GLU A 140 5.52 -28.57 14.95
CA GLU A 140 5.32 -29.96 14.51
C GLU A 140 6.53 -30.44 13.70
N LYS A 141 7.65 -30.68 14.39
CA LYS A 141 8.60 -31.73 14.01
C LYS A 141 8.73 -32.65 15.21
N GLY A 142 7.78 -33.58 15.31
CA GLY A 142 7.85 -34.74 16.20
C GLY A 142 8.87 -35.76 15.71
#